data_AF-A0A7D9H4X8-F1
#
_entry.id   AF-A0A7D9H4X8-F1
#
_cell.length_a   1.000
_cell.length_b   1.000
_cell.length_c   1.000
_cell.angle_alpha   90.00
_cell.angle_beta   90.00
_cell.angle_gamma   90.00
#
_symmetry.space_group_name_H-M   'P 1'
#
loop_
_entity.id
_entity.type
_entity.pdbx_description
1 polymer ?
#
loop_
_entity_poly.entity_id
_entity_poly.type
_entity_poly.pdbx_seq_one_letter_code
_entity_poly.pdbx_strand_id
1 'polypeptide(L)'
;LLQEQLSHYLDIVEVQIAKQVSLKSSAFFHAMTSHDHVMERMSGAAKEVRILRSKVQSVDQTLAKDSLKLLGYARSRSNRLLLIDKLRMMATVLQTQPTLQLLLRSSDYVAALELIASTQEMLARELAGVTSLRHLPSQLKEMSRLIDKMLSTEFERYAAADLHRPLDSTSDLLEPERLVSLVAGLLRQNTLHFLETYKQEAVTAAQTVLKQLVIEQLAQQETSLTGSGEVSPTLDSSQWLKVLRSATEALGVVVTRVKAVHDVIKRTADESADTSEDTFLTPEEHGRVEVKLRDLLIIVCDYCHERLASLVTTHSDKQLITAAQISELSTIVKSFADLTDRICNRQCPALKAVFKIQAGAYVHRFHTERKAKLQLLLESERWKIADVPPEFQTLLDRLRSKNAMMSLPTSP
;
A
#
# COMPACT_ATOMS: atom_id res chain seq x y z
N LEU A 1 -57.53 -118.80 77.93
CA LEU A 1 -56.60 -119.67 77.16
C LEU A 1 -56.27 -119.10 75.78
N LEU A 2 -57.23 -118.83 74.87
CA LEU A 2 -56.90 -118.28 73.53
C LEU A 2 -56.36 -116.83 73.55
N GLN A 3 -56.88 -116.00 74.46
CA GLN A 3 -56.50 -114.59 74.59
C GLN A 3 -55.08 -114.39 75.15
N GLU A 4 -54.63 -115.28 76.04
CA GLU A 4 -53.25 -115.26 76.55
C GLU A 4 -52.24 -115.69 75.48
N GLN A 5 -52.60 -116.66 74.62
CA GLN A 5 -51.75 -117.02 73.50
C GLN A 5 -51.63 -115.88 72.47
N LEU A 6 -52.72 -115.15 72.19
CA LEU A 6 -52.67 -113.98 71.31
C LEU A 6 -51.82 -112.85 71.90
N SER A 7 -51.92 -112.61 73.23
CA SER A 7 -51.07 -111.63 73.93
C SER A 7 -49.59 -112.02 73.84
N HIS A 8 -49.29 -113.31 74.00
CA HIS A 8 -47.92 -113.80 73.88
C HIS A 8 -47.36 -113.65 72.45
N TYR A 9 -48.17 -113.92 71.42
CA TYR A 9 -47.76 -113.68 70.03
C TYR A 9 -47.59 -112.18 69.75
N LEU A 10 -48.40 -111.31 70.34
CA LEU A 10 -48.28 -109.85 70.21
C LEU A 10 -46.98 -109.34 70.85
N ASP A 11 -46.64 -109.81 72.06
CA ASP A 11 -45.38 -109.48 72.73
C ASP A 11 -44.17 -109.95 71.92
N ILE A 12 -44.23 -111.15 71.33
CA ILE A 12 -43.15 -111.64 70.45
C ILE A 12 -43.00 -110.76 69.21
N VAL A 13 -44.11 -110.35 68.59
CA VAL A 13 -44.09 -109.47 67.41
C VAL A 13 -43.57 -108.08 67.79
N GLU A 14 -43.96 -107.52 68.93
CA GLU A 14 -43.44 -106.24 69.43
C GLU A 14 -41.93 -106.32 69.69
N VAL A 15 -41.44 -107.39 70.31
CA VAL A 15 -40.02 -107.60 70.55
C VAL A 15 -39.25 -107.77 69.23
N GLN A 16 -39.82 -108.51 68.26
CA GLN A 16 -39.18 -108.68 66.95
C GLN A 16 -39.17 -107.39 66.11
N ILE A 17 -40.25 -106.60 66.16
CA ILE A 17 -40.32 -105.28 65.53
C ILE A 17 -39.33 -104.33 66.19
N ALA A 18 -39.29 -104.26 67.53
CA ALA A 18 -38.32 -103.44 68.25
C ALA A 18 -36.87 -103.83 67.92
N LYS A 19 -36.59 -105.13 67.77
CA LYS A 19 -35.27 -105.63 67.40
C LYS A 19 -34.91 -105.31 65.95
N GLN A 20 -35.84 -105.44 65.00
CA GLN A 20 -35.62 -105.05 63.60
C GLN A 20 -35.47 -103.53 63.43
N VAL A 21 -36.30 -102.74 64.11
CA VAL A 21 -36.22 -101.28 64.12
C VAL A 21 -34.88 -100.85 64.72
N SER A 22 -34.45 -101.44 65.84
CA SER A 22 -33.13 -101.16 66.44
C SER A 22 -31.99 -101.46 65.46
N LEU A 23 -31.96 -102.65 64.85
CA LEU A 23 -30.90 -103.05 63.92
C LEU A 23 -30.83 -102.18 62.66
N LYS A 24 -31.97 -101.72 62.13
CA LYS A 24 -32.00 -100.86 60.94
C LYS A 24 -31.97 -99.36 61.23
N SER A 25 -32.25 -98.95 62.48
CA SER A 25 -32.28 -97.55 62.87
C SER A 25 -30.92 -96.87 62.74
N SER A 26 -29.81 -97.53 63.07
CA SER A 26 -28.47 -96.94 62.98
C SER A 26 -28.07 -96.60 61.55
N ALA A 27 -28.34 -97.49 60.60
CA ALA A 27 -28.11 -97.25 59.17
C ALA A 27 -29.03 -96.14 58.63
N PHE A 28 -30.29 -96.09 59.08
CA PHE A 28 -31.23 -95.03 58.74
C PHE A 28 -30.78 -93.67 59.28
N PHE A 29 -30.37 -93.58 60.55
CA PHE A 29 -29.88 -92.34 61.15
C PHE A 29 -28.56 -91.89 60.52
N HIS A 30 -27.64 -92.81 60.18
CA HIS A 30 -26.44 -92.45 59.42
C HIS A 30 -26.76 -91.92 58.03
N ALA A 31 -27.71 -92.52 57.32
CA ALA A 31 -28.18 -92.01 56.02
C ALA A 31 -28.85 -90.63 56.17
N MET A 32 -29.62 -90.41 57.25
CA MET A 32 -30.26 -89.14 57.56
C MET A 32 -29.22 -88.05 57.85
N THR A 33 -28.25 -88.31 58.74
CA THR A 33 -27.17 -87.35 59.04
C THR A 33 -26.29 -87.07 57.82
N SER A 34 -26.02 -88.08 56.99
CA SER A 34 -25.32 -87.88 55.72
C SER A 34 -26.14 -87.04 54.75
N HIS A 35 -27.47 -87.24 54.70
CA HIS A 35 -28.37 -86.44 53.87
C HIS A 35 -28.39 -84.98 54.34
N ASP A 36 -28.53 -84.74 55.65
CA ASP A 36 -28.52 -83.40 56.24
C ASP A 36 -27.18 -82.68 55.97
N HIS A 37 -26.06 -83.38 56.13
CA HIS A 37 -24.74 -82.83 55.83
C HIS A 37 -24.56 -82.51 54.32
N VAL A 38 -25.07 -83.37 53.42
CA VAL A 38 -25.06 -83.07 51.98
C VAL A 38 -25.96 -81.89 51.65
N MET A 39 -27.13 -81.78 52.27
CA MET A 39 -28.04 -80.65 52.11
C MET A 39 -27.41 -79.34 52.60
N GLU A 40 -26.70 -79.37 53.72
CA GLU A 40 -25.97 -78.21 54.24
C GLU A 40 -24.84 -77.79 53.29
N ARG A 41 -24.01 -78.75 52.82
CA ARG A 41 -22.97 -78.46 51.83
C ARG A 41 -23.52 -77.99 50.49
N MET A 42 -24.65 -78.54 50.05
CA MET A 42 -25.31 -78.13 48.81
C MET A 42 -25.91 -76.71 48.94
N SER A 43 -26.46 -76.38 50.12
CA SER A 43 -26.91 -75.03 50.46
C SER A 43 -25.74 -74.02 50.49
N GLY A 44 -24.61 -74.41 51.09
CA GLY A 44 -23.37 -73.61 51.09
C GLY A 44 -22.82 -73.39 49.68
N ALA A 45 -22.71 -74.46 48.88
CA ALA A 45 -22.26 -74.38 47.49
C ALA A 45 -23.21 -73.54 46.62
N ALA A 46 -24.53 -73.66 46.82
CA ALA A 46 -25.51 -72.84 46.13
C ALA A 46 -25.37 -71.35 46.47
N LYS A 47 -25.09 -71.01 47.73
CA LYS A 47 -24.79 -69.63 48.16
C LYS A 47 -23.52 -69.10 47.49
N GLU A 48 -22.43 -69.87 47.51
CA GLU A 48 -21.16 -69.49 46.87
C GLU A 48 -21.30 -69.30 45.36
N VAL A 49 -22.03 -70.18 44.65
CA VAL A 49 -22.30 -70.02 43.22
C VAL A 49 -23.12 -68.75 42.95
N ARG A 50 -24.06 -68.40 43.84
CA ARG A 50 -24.86 -67.18 43.71
C ARG A 50 -23.99 -65.93 43.87
N ILE A 51 -23.09 -65.92 44.87
CA ILE A 51 -22.13 -64.85 45.10
C ILE A 51 -21.14 -64.74 43.93
N LEU A 52 -20.65 -65.86 43.43
CA LEU A 52 -19.73 -65.90 42.29
C LEU A 52 -20.42 -65.35 41.03
N ARG A 53 -21.67 -65.75 40.76
CA ARG A 53 -22.45 -65.20 39.64
C ARG A 53 -22.67 -63.69 39.78
N SER A 54 -23.00 -63.19 40.96
CA SER A 54 -23.13 -61.73 41.15
C SER A 54 -21.81 -61.00 40.96
N LYS A 55 -20.69 -61.57 41.42
CA LYS A 55 -19.35 -61.00 41.20
C LYS A 55 -18.99 -60.99 39.71
N VAL A 56 -19.19 -62.09 38.99
CA VAL A 56 -18.96 -62.16 37.53
C VAL A 56 -19.83 -61.15 36.80
N GLN A 57 -21.09 -60.99 37.19
CA GLN A 57 -21.97 -59.98 36.59
C GLN A 57 -21.50 -58.54 36.88
N SER A 58 -20.98 -58.27 38.08
CA SER A 58 -20.38 -56.97 38.41
C SER A 58 -19.09 -56.69 37.62
N VAL A 59 -18.29 -57.73 37.38
CA VAL A 59 -17.06 -57.66 36.59
C VAL A 59 -17.37 -57.46 35.11
N ASP A 60 -18.35 -58.16 34.55
CA ASP A 60 -18.83 -57.94 33.17
C ASP A 60 -19.36 -56.51 32.99
N GLN A 61 -20.12 -56.01 33.96
CA GLN A 61 -20.65 -54.66 33.92
C GLN A 61 -19.53 -53.59 33.91
N THR A 62 -18.54 -53.75 34.78
CA THR A 62 -17.43 -52.78 34.94
C THR A 62 -16.37 -52.90 33.83
N LEU A 63 -15.93 -54.11 33.50
CA LEU A 63 -14.85 -54.32 32.53
C LEU A 63 -15.33 -54.31 31.08
N ALA A 64 -16.52 -54.80 30.76
CA ALA A 64 -16.98 -54.85 29.37
C ALA A 64 -17.87 -53.66 29.02
N LYS A 65 -18.95 -53.43 29.77
CA LYS A 65 -19.93 -52.39 29.38
C LYS A 65 -19.44 -50.99 29.68
N ASP A 66 -18.87 -50.76 30.86
CA ASP A 66 -18.44 -49.41 31.24
C ASP A 66 -17.15 -48.99 30.52
N SER A 67 -16.25 -49.92 30.19
CA SER A 67 -15.09 -49.65 29.33
C SER A 67 -15.49 -49.30 27.89
N LEU A 68 -16.47 -50.00 27.31
CA LEU A 68 -17.01 -49.68 25.99
C LEU A 68 -17.72 -48.32 25.98
N LYS A 69 -18.44 -47.99 27.06
CA LYS A 69 -19.01 -46.64 27.24
C LYS A 69 -17.91 -45.59 27.36
N LEU A 70 -16.82 -45.84 28.09
CA LEU A 70 -15.68 -44.93 28.18
C LEU A 70 -15.07 -44.67 26.80
N LEU A 71 -14.92 -45.69 25.96
CA LEU A 71 -14.47 -45.53 24.57
C LEU A 71 -15.46 -44.69 23.75
N GLY A 72 -16.76 -44.93 23.93
CA GLY A 72 -17.82 -44.13 23.32
C GLY A 72 -17.79 -42.66 23.76
N TYR A 73 -17.58 -42.41 25.05
CA TYR A 73 -17.43 -41.06 25.61
C TYR A 73 -16.16 -40.38 25.11
N ALA A 74 -15.04 -41.11 24.97
CA ALA A 74 -13.80 -40.58 24.40
C ALA A 74 -14.00 -40.15 22.95
N ARG A 75 -14.69 -40.97 22.13
CA ARG A 75 -15.04 -40.61 20.75
C ARG A 75 -16.01 -39.43 20.69
N SER A 76 -17.04 -39.41 21.55
CA SER A 76 -17.97 -38.28 21.66
C SER A 76 -17.24 -37.00 22.06
N ARG A 77 -16.27 -37.08 22.97
CA ARG A 77 -15.44 -35.94 23.37
C ARG A 77 -14.59 -35.43 22.20
N SER A 78 -13.96 -36.32 21.43
CA SER A 78 -13.22 -35.92 20.22
C SER A 78 -14.12 -35.20 19.21
N ASN A 79 -15.32 -35.73 18.95
CA ASN A 79 -16.28 -35.10 18.05
C ASN A 79 -16.76 -33.73 18.57
N ARG A 80 -17.00 -33.60 19.88
CA ARG A 80 -17.38 -32.31 20.51
C ARG A 80 -16.24 -31.29 20.45
N LEU A 81 -14.99 -31.71 20.59
CA LEU A 81 -13.84 -30.82 20.45
C LEU A 81 -13.73 -30.28 19.01
N LEU A 82 -13.87 -31.15 18.00
CA LEU A 82 -13.92 -30.73 16.59
C LEU A 82 -15.07 -29.75 16.33
N LEU A 83 -16.25 -29.99 16.93
CA LEU A 83 -17.38 -29.08 16.82
C LEU A 83 -17.10 -27.72 17.47
N ILE A 84 -16.49 -27.71 18.67
CA ILE A 84 -16.12 -26.47 19.36
C ILE A 84 -15.10 -25.68 18.53
N ASP A 85 -14.14 -26.35 17.90
CA ASP A 85 -13.13 -25.70 17.08
C ASP A 85 -13.76 -25.04 15.85
N LYS A 86 -14.67 -25.75 15.17
CA LYS A 86 -15.48 -25.18 14.08
C LYS A 86 -16.33 -24.00 14.54
N LEU A 87 -16.95 -24.09 15.71
CA LEU A 87 -17.74 -22.98 16.26
C LEU A 87 -16.87 -21.77 16.63
N ARG A 88 -15.64 -21.98 17.11
CA ARG A 88 -14.67 -20.91 17.35
C ARG A 88 -14.28 -20.22 16.05
N MET A 89 -14.00 -20.97 15.00
CA MET A 89 -13.74 -20.39 13.67
C MET A 89 -14.96 -19.64 13.11
N MET A 90 -16.18 -20.13 13.36
CA MET A 90 -17.39 -19.36 13.00
C MET A 90 -17.51 -18.08 13.82
N ALA A 91 -17.13 -18.10 15.10
CA ALA A 91 -17.16 -16.92 15.96
C ALA A 91 -16.12 -15.87 15.54
N THR A 92 -14.89 -16.27 15.18
CA THR A 92 -13.87 -15.34 14.65
C THR A 92 -14.36 -14.68 13.37
N VAL A 93 -14.95 -15.45 12.46
CA VAL A 93 -15.53 -14.97 11.20
C VAL A 93 -16.70 -13.99 11.43
N LEU A 94 -17.49 -14.12 12.49
CA LEU A 94 -18.52 -13.13 12.83
C LEU A 94 -17.94 -11.89 13.50
N GLN A 95 -16.85 -12.03 14.26
CA GLN A 95 -16.15 -10.91 14.90
C GLN A 95 -15.35 -10.06 13.90
N THR A 96 -15.05 -10.57 12.71
CA THR A 96 -14.29 -9.80 11.72
C THR A 96 -15.06 -8.61 11.18
N GLN A 97 -16.39 -8.69 11.06
CA GLN A 97 -17.19 -7.56 10.57
C GLN A 97 -17.16 -6.33 11.51
N PRO A 98 -17.40 -6.45 12.84
CA PRO A 98 -17.18 -5.35 13.78
C PRO A 98 -15.72 -4.86 13.81
N THR A 99 -14.76 -5.78 13.73
CA THR A 99 -13.34 -5.43 13.76
C THR A 99 -12.94 -4.63 12.51
N LEU A 100 -13.45 -5.01 11.32
CA LEU A 100 -13.26 -4.25 10.09
C LEU A 100 -13.85 -2.84 10.20
N GLN A 101 -15.04 -2.70 10.77
CA GLN A 101 -15.63 -1.37 11.00
C GLN A 101 -14.81 -0.49 11.94
N LEU A 102 -14.13 -1.08 12.93
CA LEU A 102 -13.22 -0.35 13.81
C LEU A 102 -11.95 0.06 13.08
N LEU A 103 -11.34 -0.84 12.30
CA LEU A 103 -10.14 -0.56 11.50
C LEU A 103 -10.38 0.51 10.43
N LEU A 104 -11.58 0.50 9.82
CA LEU A 104 -12.04 1.55 8.91
C LEU A 104 -12.16 2.92 9.58
N ARG A 105 -12.47 2.98 10.89
CA ARG A 105 -12.51 4.25 11.65
C ARG A 105 -11.12 4.73 12.04
N SER A 106 -10.17 3.82 12.26
CA SER A 106 -8.78 4.15 12.57
C SER A 106 -7.90 4.35 11.32
N SER A 107 -8.49 4.31 10.11
CA SER A 107 -7.80 4.46 8.82
C SER A 107 -6.68 3.43 8.59
N ASP A 108 -6.75 2.27 9.23
CA ASP A 108 -5.79 1.17 9.00
C ASP A 108 -6.35 0.20 7.95
N TYR A 109 -6.11 0.56 6.69
CA TYR A 109 -6.59 -0.21 5.54
C TYR A 109 -5.76 -1.46 5.28
N VAL A 110 -4.48 -1.48 5.68
CA VAL A 110 -3.58 -2.61 5.44
C VAL A 110 -3.99 -3.79 6.31
N ALA A 111 -4.20 -3.55 7.61
CA ALA A 111 -4.69 -4.58 8.54
C ALA A 111 -6.11 -5.04 8.18
N ALA A 112 -6.96 -4.13 7.71
CA ALA A 112 -8.30 -4.49 7.24
C ALA A 112 -8.27 -5.44 6.04
N LEU A 113 -7.39 -5.21 5.07
CA LEU A 113 -7.24 -6.08 3.89
C LEU A 113 -6.63 -7.45 4.25
N GLU A 114 -5.68 -7.50 5.19
CA GLU A 114 -5.16 -8.77 5.75
C GLU A 114 -6.24 -9.59 6.42
N LEU A 115 -7.05 -8.93 7.26
CA LEU A 115 -8.14 -9.60 7.96
C LEU A 115 -9.17 -10.15 6.97
N ILE A 116 -9.45 -9.43 5.87
CA ILE A 116 -10.30 -9.93 4.78
C ILE A 116 -9.66 -11.12 4.07
N ALA A 117 -8.37 -11.06 3.72
CA ALA A 117 -7.67 -12.16 3.07
C ALA A 117 -7.62 -13.42 3.94
N SER A 118 -7.23 -13.27 5.21
CA SER A 118 -7.19 -14.35 6.20
C SER A 118 -8.56 -14.97 6.44
N THR A 119 -9.63 -14.16 6.51
CA THR A 119 -11.00 -14.68 6.65
C THR A 119 -11.49 -15.41 5.41
N GLN A 120 -11.15 -14.93 4.21
CA GLN A 120 -11.46 -15.63 2.96
C GLN A 120 -10.73 -16.98 2.87
N GLU A 121 -9.45 -17.03 3.28
CA GLU A 121 -8.69 -18.28 3.32
C GLU A 121 -9.24 -19.26 4.36
N MET A 122 -9.56 -18.77 5.57
CA MET A 122 -10.19 -19.57 6.62
C MET A 122 -11.54 -20.15 6.16
N LEU A 123 -12.36 -19.36 5.46
CA LEU A 123 -13.62 -19.82 4.87
C LEU A 123 -13.40 -20.89 3.80
N ALA A 124 -12.38 -20.73 2.95
CA ALA A 124 -12.08 -21.66 1.86
C ALA A 124 -11.52 -23.01 2.35
N ARG A 125 -10.66 -23.01 3.38
CA ARG A 125 -10.04 -24.23 3.93
C ARG A 125 -10.95 -24.98 4.90
N GLU A 126 -11.47 -24.29 5.93
CA GLU A 126 -12.04 -24.93 7.13
C GLU A 126 -13.57 -25.00 7.12
N LEU A 127 -14.25 -24.12 6.37
CA LEU A 127 -15.71 -24.00 6.36
C LEU A 127 -16.37 -24.34 5.01
N ALA A 128 -15.65 -25.00 4.10
CA ALA A 128 -16.20 -25.51 2.85
C ALA A 128 -17.36 -26.49 3.15
N GLY A 129 -18.60 -26.05 2.93
CA GLY A 129 -19.82 -26.83 3.16
C GLY A 129 -20.79 -26.27 4.20
N VAL A 130 -20.42 -25.22 4.95
CA VAL A 130 -21.33 -24.55 5.89
C VAL A 130 -22.26 -23.60 5.12
N THR A 131 -23.51 -23.99 4.94
CA THR A 131 -24.51 -23.25 4.14
C THR A 131 -24.85 -21.87 4.71
N SER A 132 -24.76 -21.67 6.03
CA SER A 132 -25.08 -20.42 6.70
C SER A 132 -24.09 -19.28 6.41
N LEU A 133 -22.91 -19.58 5.87
CA LEU A 133 -21.87 -18.58 5.57
C LEU A 133 -21.67 -18.34 4.08
N ARG A 134 -22.57 -18.87 3.23
CA ARG A 134 -22.46 -18.75 1.77
C ARG A 134 -22.43 -17.30 1.27
N HIS A 135 -23.10 -16.40 1.98
CA HIS A 135 -23.17 -14.98 1.62
C HIS A 135 -21.98 -14.15 2.15
N LEU A 136 -21.18 -14.71 3.05
CA LEU A 136 -20.10 -13.97 3.68
C LEU A 136 -18.92 -13.72 2.72
N PRO A 137 -18.49 -14.66 1.86
CA PRO A 137 -17.50 -14.38 0.82
C PRO A 137 -17.93 -13.25 -0.13
N SER A 138 -19.22 -13.21 -0.52
CA SER A 138 -19.74 -12.10 -1.33
C SER A 138 -19.72 -10.78 -0.57
N GLN A 139 -20.08 -10.76 0.71
CA GLN A 139 -20.03 -9.56 1.55
C GLN A 139 -18.60 -9.08 1.78
N LEU A 140 -17.65 -9.99 2.04
CA LEU A 140 -16.22 -9.66 2.16
C LEU A 140 -15.66 -9.09 0.85
N LYS A 141 -16.10 -9.61 -0.30
CA LYS A 141 -15.73 -9.07 -1.62
C LYS A 141 -16.32 -7.68 -1.87
N GLU A 142 -17.56 -7.43 -1.43
CA GLU A 142 -18.17 -6.09 -1.47
C GLU A 142 -17.48 -5.12 -0.52
N MET A 143 -17.12 -5.56 0.69
CA MET A 143 -16.36 -4.77 1.66
C MET A 143 -14.96 -4.44 1.14
N SER A 144 -14.28 -5.39 0.50
CA SER A 144 -13.03 -5.12 -0.23
C SER A 144 -13.27 -4.02 -1.25
N ARG A 145 -14.23 -4.17 -2.17
CA ARG A 145 -14.53 -3.16 -3.19
C ARG A 145 -14.88 -1.78 -2.60
N LEU A 146 -15.49 -1.73 -1.43
CA LEU A 146 -15.78 -0.49 -0.71
C LEU A 146 -14.50 0.13 -0.15
N ILE A 147 -13.60 -0.67 0.43
CA ILE A 147 -12.26 -0.23 0.85
C ILE A 147 -11.49 0.31 -0.36
N ASP A 148 -11.54 -0.33 -1.53
CA ASP A 148 -10.87 0.14 -2.76
C ASP A 148 -11.34 1.56 -3.14
N LYS A 149 -12.67 1.78 -3.12
CA LYS A 149 -13.26 3.08 -3.42
C LYS A 149 -12.89 4.12 -2.36
N MET A 150 -12.94 3.75 -1.08
CA MET A 150 -12.56 4.65 0.02
C MET A 150 -11.09 5.06 -0.09
N LEU A 151 -10.18 4.10 -0.28
CA LEU A 151 -8.76 4.32 -0.49
C LEU A 151 -8.50 5.26 -1.67
N SER A 152 -9.16 5.03 -2.81
CA SER A 152 -9.04 5.89 -3.99
C SER A 152 -9.48 7.32 -3.69
N THR A 153 -10.64 7.51 -3.05
CA THR A 153 -11.16 8.85 -2.73
C THR A 153 -10.35 9.56 -1.64
N GLU A 154 -9.80 8.83 -0.68
CA GLU A 154 -8.95 9.40 0.37
C GLU A 154 -7.57 9.78 -0.17
N PHE A 155 -7.03 8.97 -1.08
CA PHE A 155 -5.81 9.31 -1.80
C PHE A 155 -5.99 10.53 -2.71
N GLU A 156 -7.12 10.65 -3.42
CA GLU A 156 -7.46 11.86 -4.19
C GLU A 156 -7.55 13.10 -3.29
N ARG A 157 -8.20 13.00 -2.13
CA ARG A 157 -8.27 14.09 -1.14
C ARG A 157 -6.90 14.45 -0.59
N TYR A 158 -6.08 13.46 -0.29
CA TYR A 158 -4.70 13.67 0.16
C TYR A 158 -3.88 14.36 -0.92
N ALA A 159 -3.93 13.88 -2.17
CA ALA A 159 -3.24 14.47 -3.30
C ALA A 159 -3.67 15.93 -3.53
N ALA A 160 -4.97 16.20 -3.50
CA ALA A 160 -5.49 17.56 -3.63
C ALA A 160 -5.02 18.45 -2.46
N ALA A 161 -5.02 17.95 -1.22
CA ALA A 161 -4.61 18.70 -0.04
C ALA A 161 -3.10 18.99 -0.02
N ASP A 162 -2.28 18.02 -0.43
CA ASP A 162 -0.82 18.15 -0.48
C ASP A 162 -0.37 19.08 -1.61
N LEU A 163 -0.97 18.94 -2.79
CA LEU A 163 -0.61 19.70 -3.99
C LEU A 163 -1.14 21.15 -3.97
N HIS A 164 -2.31 21.41 -3.38
CA HIS A 164 -2.88 22.77 -3.27
C HIS A 164 -2.48 23.51 -1.98
N ARG A 165 -1.57 22.96 -1.18
CA ARG A 165 -1.06 23.61 0.03
C ARG A 165 -0.31 24.92 -0.34
N PRO A 166 -0.47 26.02 0.42
CA PRO A 166 0.25 27.27 0.16
C PRO A 166 1.77 27.05 0.10
N LEU A 167 2.44 27.84 -0.74
CA LEU A 167 3.85 27.69 -1.13
C LEU A 167 4.84 27.93 0.03
N ASP A 168 4.38 28.50 1.15
CA ASP A 168 5.20 28.90 2.30
C ASP A 168 5.51 27.78 3.30
N SER A 169 4.70 26.71 3.31
CA SER A 169 4.98 25.57 4.18
C SER A 169 6.11 24.73 3.59
N THR A 170 7.10 24.44 4.44
CA THR A 170 8.28 23.61 4.17
C THR A 170 7.95 22.42 3.26
N SER A 171 8.93 22.03 2.43
CA SER A 171 8.88 20.89 1.50
C SER A 171 8.62 19.52 2.16
N ASP A 172 8.16 19.50 3.40
CA ASP A 172 7.83 18.32 4.18
C ASP A 172 6.43 17.83 3.84
N LEU A 173 6.35 16.52 3.66
CA LEU A 173 5.12 15.78 3.40
C LEU A 173 4.13 15.93 4.55
N LEU A 174 2.86 16.07 4.21
CA LEU A 174 1.78 15.99 5.20
C LEU A 174 1.59 14.52 5.61
N GLU A 175 1.69 14.18 6.89
CA GLU A 175 1.35 12.82 7.41
C GLU A 175 1.96 11.63 6.62
N PRO A 176 3.30 11.45 6.62
CA PRO A 176 3.96 10.41 5.82
C PRO A 176 3.49 8.99 6.16
N GLU A 177 3.16 8.71 7.41
CA GLU A 177 2.67 7.39 7.86
C GLU A 177 1.30 7.04 7.25
N ARG A 178 0.45 8.05 7.06
CA ARG A 178 -0.86 7.89 6.42
C ARG A 178 -0.71 7.68 4.91
N LEU A 179 0.22 8.39 4.27
CA LEU A 179 0.53 8.16 2.86
C LEU A 179 1.08 6.74 2.64
N VAL A 180 1.97 6.26 3.51
CA VAL A 180 2.51 4.88 3.44
C VAL A 180 1.38 3.85 3.57
N SER A 181 0.45 4.01 4.51
CA SER A 181 -0.66 3.06 4.69
C SER A 181 -1.66 3.08 3.51
N LEU A 182 -1.95 4.26 2.95
CA LEU A 182 -2.77 4.42 1.75
C LEU A 182 -2.11 3.80 0.51
N VAL A 183 -0.83 4.08 0.30
CA VAL A 183 -0.07 3.56 -0.84
C VAL A 183 0.12 2.05 -0.73
N ALA A 184 0.42 1.52 0.45
CA ALA A 184 0.49 0.09 0.69
C ALA A 184 -0.86 -0.60 0.43
N GLY A 185 -1.97 0.00 0.88
CA GLY A 185 -3.33 -0.50 0.60
C GLY A 185 -3.66 -0.53 -0.90
N LEU A 186 -3.30 0.53 -1.64
CA LEU A 186 -3.55 0.66 -3.08
C LEU A 186 -2.65 -0.24 -3.93
N LEU A 187 -1.39 -0.42 -3.54
CA LEU A 187 -0.45 -1.34 -4.20
C LEU A 187 -0.96 -2.79 -4.11
N ARG A 188 -1.47 -3.20 -2.95
CA ARG A 188 -1.99 -4.56 -2.71
C ARG A 188 -3.20 -4.93 -3.57
N GLN A 189 -3.95 -3.94 -4.02
CA GLN A 189 -5.17 -4.13 -4.82
C GLN A 189 -4.91 -4.05 -6.34
N ASN A 190 -3.65 -3.90 -6.77
CA ASN A 190 -3.22 -3.91 -8.17
C ASN A 190 -3.88 -2.82 -9.04
N THR A 191 -4.35 -1.71 -8.45
CA THR A 191 -5.00 -0.64 -9.22
C THR A 191 -4.01 0.47 -9.55
N LEU A 192 -3.16 0.29 -10.56
CA LEU A 192 -2.27 1.35 -11.07
C LEU A 192 -3.00 2.60 -11.61
N HIS A 193 -4.33 2.63 -11.53
CA HIS A 193 -5.16 3.77 -11.88
C HIS A 193 -4.94 4.96 -10.93
N PHE A 194 -4.62 4.73 -9.65
CA PHE A 194 -4.35 5.83 -8.71
C PHE A 194 -3.15 6.69 -9.15
N LEU A 195 -2.15 6.09 -9.83
CA LEU A 195 -1.00 6.82 -10.39
C LEU A 195 -1.41 7.72 -11.56
N GLU A 196 -2.40 7.30 -12.36
CA GLU A 196 -2.94 8.11 -13.45
C GLU A 196 -3.80 9.26 -12.91
N THR A 197 -4.60 9.01 -11.87
CA THR A 197 -5.33 10.05 -11.16
C THR A 197 -4.38 11.03 -10.48
N TYR A 198 -3.31 10.56 -9.82
CA TYR A 198 -2.27 11.40 -9.22
C TYR A 198 -1.59 12.27 -10.26
N LYS A 199 -1.26 11.71 -11.43
CA LYS A 199 -0.69 12.44 -12.55
C LYS A 199 -1.63 13.57 -13.02
N GLN A 200 -2.92 13.27 -13.17
CA GLN A 200 -3.91 14.29 -13.57
C GLN A 200 -4.01 15.38 -12.51
N GLU A 201 -4.04 15.02 -11.23
CA GLU A 201 -4.13 15.97 -10.12
C GLU A 201 -2.86 16.84 -9.99
N ALA A 202 -1.67 16.27 -10.24
CA ALA A 202 -0.42 17.03 -10.28
C ALA A 202 -0.41 18.07 -11.42
N VAL A 203 -0.96 17.71 -12.58
CA VAL A 203 -1.08 18.64 -13.72
C VAL A 203 -2.12 19.73 -13.44
N THR A 204 -3.27 19.38 -12.85
CA THR A 204 -4.29 20.38 -12.48
C THR A 204 -3.78 21.31 -11.40
N ALA A 205 -3.04 20.80 -10.39
CA ALA A 205 -2.40 21.62 -9.36
C ALA A 205 -1.36 22.58 -9.94
N ALA A 206 -0.49 22.11 -10.85
CA ALA A 206 0.45 22.99 -11.55
C ALA A 206 -0.29 24.08 -12.36
N GLN A 207 -1.42 23.73 -12.97
CA GLN A 207 -2.27 24.68 -13.71
C GLN A 207 -2.96 25.69 -12.79
N THR A 208 -3.49 25.28 -11.64
CA THR A 208 -4.18 26.16 -10.68
C THR A 208 -3.20 27.12 -10.02
N VAL A 209 -2.01 26.65 -9.61
CA VAL A 209 -0.94 27.51 -9.09
C VAL A 209 -0.54 28.56 -10.13
N LEU A 210 -0.34 28.17 -11.39
CA LEU A 210 -0.02 29.13 -12.45
C LEU A 210 -1.15 30.14 -12.67
N LYS A 211 -2.42 29.70 -12.69
CA LYS A 211 -3.58 30.58 -12.82
C LYS A 211 -3.68 31.55 -11.64
N GLN A 212 -3.51 31.08 -10.41
CA GLN A 212 -3.56 31.91 -9.20
C GLN A 212 -2.47 32.97 -9.22
N LEU A 213 -1.23 32.63 -9.58
CA LEU A 213 -0.14 33.61 -9.70
C LEU A 213 -0.40 34.65 -10.79
N VAL A 214 -0.96 34.25 -11.93
CA VAL A 214 -1.33 35.20 -12.99
C VAL A 214 -2.47 36.12 -12.53
N ILE A 215 -3.47 35.60 -11.83
CA ILE A 215 -4.61 36.38 -11.31
C ILE A 215 -4.18 37.34 -10.19
N GLU A 216 -3.36 36.89 -9.25
CA GLU A 216 -2.85 37.72 -8.15
C GLU A 216 -2.05 38.90 -8.66
N GLN A 217 -1.27 38.70 -9.72
CA GLN A 217 -0.47 39.76 -10.35
C GLN A 217 -1.33 40.70 -11.22
N LEU A 218 -2.39 40.21 -11.85
CA LEU A 218 -3.40 41.06 -12.51
C LEU A 218 -4.20 41.89 -11.48
N ALA A 219 -4.54 41.33 -10.32
CA ALA A 219 -5.25 42.03 -9.25
C ALA A 219 -4.39 43.12 -8.57
N GLN A 220 -3.08 42.90 -8.43
CA GLN A 220 -2.12 43.94 -8.01
C GLN A 220 -2.03 45.09 -9.02
N GLN A 221 -2.36 44.84 -10.29
CA GLN A 221 -2.42 45.85 -11.34
C GLN A 221 -3.73 46.67 -11.28
N GLU A 222 -4.86 46.04 -10.97
CA GLU A 222 -6.16 46.71 -10.83
C GLU A 222 -6.25 47.66 -9.63
N THR A 223 -5.52 47.39 -8.53
CA THR A 223 -5.44 48.30 -7.39
C THR A 223 -4.74 49.63 -7.71
N SER A 224 -4.04 49.71 -8.84
CA SER A 224 -3.37 50.92 -9.32
C SER A 224 -4.23 51.74 -10.29
N LEU A 225 -5.36 51.20 -10.75
CA LEU A 225 -6.18 51.79 -11.82
C LEU A 225 -7.66 51.86 -11.40
N THR A 226 -7.97 52.62 -10.36
CA THR A 226 -9.33 53.16 -10.21
C THR A 226 -9.52 54.29 -11.22
N GLY A 227 -10.10 53.95 -12.37
CA GLY A 227 -10.74 54.91 -13.26
C GLY A 227 -10.15 55.01 -14.65
N SER A 228 -10.36 54.00 -15.50
CA SER A 228 -10.89 54.14 -16.86
C SER A 228 -10.86 52.78 -17.54
N GLY A 229 -11.99 52.39 -18.11
CA GLY A 229 -12.21 51.09 -18.72
C GLY A 229 -11.37 50.82 -19.97
N GLU A 230 -11.35 49.53 -20.31
CA GLU A 230 -10.98 48.96 -21.60
C GLU A 230 -9.54 49.15 -22.07
N VAL A 231 -8.57 48.62 -21.33
CA VAL A 231 -7.37 48.05 -21.95
C VAL A 231 -6.98 46.80 -21.17
N SER A 232 -6.98 45.64 -21.82
CA SER A 232 -6.34 44.44 -21.27
C SER A 232 -4.92 44.81 -20.83
N PRO A 233 -4.57 44.68 -19.53
CA PRO A 233 -3.36 45.30 -19.05
C PRO A 233 -2.16 44.61 -19.71
N THR A 234 -1.42 45.36 -20.53
CA THR A 234 -0.10 44.93 -20.98
C THR A 234 0.80 44.90 -19.75
N LEU A 235 1.26 43.72 -19.34
CA LEU A 235 2.26 43.60 -18.28
C LEU A 235 3.47 44.46 -18.64
N ASP A 236 3.96 45.23 -17.68
CA ASP A 236 5.20 45.97 -17.86
C ASP A 236 6.39 45.00 -17.86
N SER A 237 7.41 45.28 -18.68
CA SER A 237 8.52 44.34 -18.96
C SER A 237 9.30 43.90 -17.70
N SER A 238 9.26 44.71 -16.64
CA SER A 238 9.87 44.44 -15.33
C SER A 238 9.01 43.56 -14.42
N GLN A 239 7.68 43.65 -14.55
CA GLN A 239 6.72 42.86 -13.79
C GLN A 239 6.62 41.45 -14.36
N TRP A 240 6.67 41.30 -15.69
CA TRP A 240 6.69 39.99 -16.35
C TRP A 240 7.86 39.11 -15.87
N LEU A 241 9.07 39.67 -15.68
CA LEU A 241 10.21 38.92 -15.14
C LEU A 241 9.99 38.48 -13.68
N LYS A 242 9.31 39.30 -12.87
CA LYS A 242 8.93 38.94 -11.50
C LYS A 242 7.89 37.82 -11.49
N VAL A 243 6.89 37.89 -12.38
CA VAL A 243 5.89 36.83 -12.56
C VAL A 243 6.55 35.54 -13.01
N LEU A 244 7.47 35.60 -13.98
CA LEU A 244 8.18 34.42 -14.44
C LEU A 244 9.03 33.81 -13.31
N ARG A 245 9.73 34.63 -12.53
CA ARG A 245 10.52 34.17 -11.37
C ARG A 245 9.63 33.48 -10.33
N SER A 246 8.55 34.14 -9.92
CA SER A 246 7.57 33.59 -8.97
C SER A 246 6.91 32.31 -9.50
N ALA A 247 6.58 32.25 -10.80
CA ALA A 247 6.05 31.06 -11.44
C ALA A 247 7.09 29.92 -11.47
N THR A 248 8.36 30.19 -11.78
CA THR A 248 9.41 29.17 -11.75
C THR A 248 9.70 28.66 -10.33
N GLU A 249 9.62 29.52 -9.32
CA GLU A 249 9.80 29.15 -7.92
C GLU A 249 8.62 28.30 -7.43
N ALA A 250 7.38 28.72 -7.70
CA ALA A 250 6.16 28.01 -7.33
C ALA A 250 6.04 26.64 -8.02
N LEU A 251 6.30 26.58 -9.34
CA LEU A 251 6.35 25.31 -10.07
C LEU A 251 7.50 24.44 -9.59
N GLY A 252 8.64 25.03 -9.21
CA GLY A 252 9.75 24.31 -8.60
C GLY A 252 9.35 23.63 -7.29
N VAL A 253 8.63 24.33 -6.42
CA VAL A 253 8.10 23.77 -5.17
C VAL A 253 7.14 22.61 -5.45
N VAL A 254 6.19 22.79 -6.39
CA VAL A 254 5.25 21.72 -6.78
C VAL A 254 6.00 20.48 -7.29
N VAL A 255 6.99 20.65 -8.17
CA VAL A 255 7.80 19.53 -8.69
C VAL A 255 8.60 18.84 -7.57
N THR A 256 9.13 19.59 -6.60
CA THR A 256 9.82 18.97 -5.43
C THR A 256 8.87 18.21 -4.52
N ARG A 257 7.62 18.68 -4.34
CA ARG A 257 6.58 17.97 -3.57
C ARG A 257 6.14 16.68 -4.26
N VAL A 258 5.89 16.74 -5.58
CA VAL A 258 5.61 15.55 -6.40
C VAL A 258 6.75 14.54 -6.32
N LYS A 259 8.01 15.00 -6.30
CA LYS A 259 9.17 14.13 -6.06
C LYS A 259 9.14 13.48 -4.67
N ALA A 260 8.80 14.23 -3.62
CA ALA A 260 8.73 13.69 -2.27
C ALA A 260 7.66 12.57 -2.15
N VAL A 261 6.49 12.78 -2.75
CA VAL A 261 5.43 11.75 -2.82
C VAL A 261 5.87 10.56 -3.67
N HIS A 262 6.51 10.80 -4.82
CA HIS A 262 7.11 9.76 -5.65
C HIS A 262 8.14 8.92 -4.86
N ASP A 263 9.01 9.56 -4.08
CA ASP A 263 10.05 8.87 -3.31
C ASP A 263 9.44 8.06 -2.14
N VAL A 264 8.34 8.51 -1.54
CA VAL A 264 7.59 7.70 -0.57
C VAL A 264 6.94 6.52 -1.24
N ILE A 265 6.24 6.71 -2.36
CA ILE A 265 5.61 5.59 -3.09
C ILE A 265 6.68 4.57 -3.50
N LYS A 266 7.85 5.04 -3.93
CA LYS A 266 8.97 4.16 -4.24
C LYS A 266 9.44 3.37 -3.01
N ARG A 267 9.73 4.03 -1.89
CA ARG A 267 10.15 3.36 -0.64
C ARG A 267 9.12 2.33 -0.18
N THR A 268 7.84 2.67 -0.23
CA THR A 268 6.76 1.75 0.14
C THR A 268 6.63 0.56 -0.83
N ALA A 269 6.89 0.77 -2.13
CA ALA A 269 6.95 -0.30 -3.12
C ALA A 269 8.19 -1.19 -2.98
N ASP A 270 9.32 -0.65 -2.53
CA ASP A 270 10.55 -1.39 -2.23
C ASP A 270 10.35 -2.25 -0.95
N GLU A 271 9.82 -1.65 0.12
CA GLU A 271 9.56 -2.32 1.41
C GLU A 271 8.55 -3.47 1.28
N SER A 272 7.55 -3.33 0.40
CA SER A 272 6.57 -4.38 0.12
C SER A 272 7.08 -5.50 -0.80
N ALA A 273 8.24 -5.30 -1.46
CA ALA A 273 8.91 -6.33 -2.25
C ALA A 273 9.93 -7.15 -1.42
N ASP A 274 10.52 -6.55 -0.37
CA ASP A 274 11.56 -7.18 0.46
C ASP A 274 11.01 -8.06 1.60
N THR A 275 9.74 -7.92 2.00
CA THR A 275 9.13 -8.76 3.04
C THR A 275 9.10 -10.23 2.63
N SER A 276 10.03 -11.01 3.19
CA SER A 276 10.44 -12.33 2.73
C SER A 276 9.46 -13.47 3.04
N GLU A 277 8.32 -13.20 3.68
CA GLU A 277 7.30 -14.21 4.03
C GLU A 277 5.94 -13.99 3.31
N ASP A 278 5.70 -12.79 2.78
CA ASP A 278 4.50 -12.47 2.01
C ASP A 278 4.86 -11.56 0.82
N THR A 279 5.23 -12.15 -0.31
CA THR A 279 5.48 -11.42 -1.56
C THR A 279 4.16 -10.83 -2.09
N PHE A 280 3.78 -9.65 -1.58
CA PHE A 280 2.54 -8.97 -1.96
C PHE A 280 2.59 -8.31 -3.35
N LEU A 281 3.78 -8.16 -3.94
CA LEU A 281 4.00 -7.65 -5.30
C LEU A 281 4.88 -8.63 -6.08
N THR A 282 4.48 -8.94 -7.32
CA THR A 282 5.39 -9.66 -8.22
C THR A 282 6.51 -8.70 -8.68
N PRO A 283 7.74 -9.20 -8.92
CA PRO A 283 8.85 -8.37 -9.39
C PRO A 283 8.56 -7.64 -10.71
N GLU A 284 7.65 -8.18 -11.53
CA GLU A 284 7.15 -7.53 -12.75
C GLU A 284 6.23 -6.34 -12.47
N GLU A 285 5.36 -6.45 -11.46
CA GLU A 285 4.47 -5.35 -11.02
C GLU A 285 5.26 -4.22 -10.37
N HIS A 286 6.28 -4.55 -9.58
CA HIS A 286 7.22 -3.58 -9.03
C HIS A 286 7.93 -2.80 -10.16
N GLY A 287 8.44 -3.49 -11.18
CA GLY A 287 9.03 -2.84 -12.36
C GLY A 287 8.03 -1.94 -13.12
N ARG A 288 6.76 -2.33 -13.21
CA ARG A 288 5.70 -1.50 -13.83
C ARG A 288 5.39 -0.24 -13.03
N VAL A 289 5.40 -0.33 -11.69
CA VAL A 289 5.23 0.82 -10.80
C VAL A 289 6.39 1.80 -10.97
N GLU A 290 7.63 1.32 -10.97
CA GLU A 290 8.81 2.17 -11.17
C GLU A 290 8.79 2.90 -12.52
N VAL A 291 8.40 2.21 -13.60
CA VAL A 291 8.28 2.83 -14.93
C VAL A 291 7.18 3.90 -14.93
N LYS A 292 6.00 3.59 -14.40
CA LYS A 292 4.89 4.57 -14.33
C LYS A 292 5.20 5.77 -13.45
N LEU A 293 5.91 5.56 -12.34
CA LEU A 293 6.37 6.62 -11.43
C LEU A 293 7.38 7.55 -12.13
N ARG A 294 8.33 6.98 -12.88
CA ARG A 294 9.27 7.75 -13.69
C ARG A 294 8.55 8.55 -14.77
N ASP A 295 7.60 7.92 -15.48
CA ASP A 295 6.81 8.58 -16.50
C ASP A 295 5.97 9.72 -15.92
N LEU A 296 5.46 9.58 -14.69
CA LEU A 296 4.72 10.63 -13.99
C LEU A 296 5.59 11.85 -13.76
N LEU A 297 6.80 11.67 -13.21
CA LEU A 297 7.74 12.77 -13.00
C LEU A 297 8.07 13.48 -14.32
N ILE A 298 8.35 12.70 -15.39
CA ILE A 298 8.66 13.26 -16.72
C ILE A 298 7.50 14.12 -17.23
N ILE A 299 6.26 13.64 -17.15
CA ILE A 299 5.11 14.34 -17.72
C ILE A 299 4.79 15.61 -16.92
N VAL A 300 4.92 15.59 -15.59
CA VAL A 300 4.74 16.79 -14.76
C VAL A 300 5.86 17.81 -15.05
N CYS A 301 7.12 17.36 -15.17
CA CYS A 301 8.26 18.18 -15.59
C CYS A 301 7.99 18.83 -16.97
N ASP A 302 7.64 18.03 -17.98
CA ASP A 302 7.38 18.50 -19.35
C ASP A 302 6.22 19.50 -19.41
N TYR A 303 5.14 19.26 -18.66
CA TYR A 303 4.01 20.19 -18.58
C TYR A 303 4.43 21.55 -17.99
N CYS A 304 5.23 21.56 -16.92
CA CYS A 304 5.73 22.81 -16.33
C CYS A 304 6.59 23.59 -17.33
N HIS A 305 7.49 22.90 -18.06
CA HIS A 305 8.33 23.52 -19.08
C HIS A 305 7.53 24.07 -20.27
N GLU A 306 6.51 23.35 -20.74
CA GLU A 306 5.64 23.78 -21.84
C GLU A 306 4.80 25.01 -21.45
N ARG A 307 4.31 25.06 -20.20
CA ARG A 307 3.55 26.21 -19.71
C ARG A 307 4.42 27.46 -19.52
N LEU A 308 5.62 27.30 -18.96
CA LEU A 308 6.60 28.39 -18.88
C LEU A 308 7.01 28.85 -20.28
N ALA A 309 7.23 27.93 -21.23
CA ALA A 309 7.53 28.25 -22.62
C ALA A 309 6.40 29.05 -23.31
N SER A 310 5.15 28.70 -23.05
CA SER A 310 3.97 29.43 -23.55
C SER A 310 3.90 30.85 -22.95
N LEU A 311 4.18 31.01 -21.66
CA LEU A 311 4.23 32.33 -20.98
C LEU A 311 5.34 33.23 -21.56
N VAL A 312 6.47 32.63 -21.94
CA VAL A 312 7.59 33.35 -22.56
C VAL A 312 7.26 33.77 -23.99
N THR A 313 6.66 32.88 -24.78
CA THR A 313 6.29 33.14 -26.19
C THR A 313 5.18 34.19 -26.31
N THR A 314 4.17 34.14 -25.44
CA THR A 314 3.06 35.11 -25.46
C THR A 314 3.48 36.54 -25.13
N HIS A 315 4.60 36.72 -24.41
CA HIS A 315 5.17 38.02 -24.10
C HIS A 315 6.17 38.52 -25.16
N SER A 316 6.90 37.62 -25.83
CA SER A 316 7.90 38.01 -26.85
C SER A 316 7.29 38.71 -28.07
N ASP A 317 6.02 38.43 -28.39
CA ASP A 317 5.35 39.03 -29.54
C ASP A 317 4.93 40.50 -29.30
N LYS A 318 4.91 40.97 -28.05
CA LYS A 318 4.27 42.24 -27.67
C LYS A 318 5.23 43.36 -27.25
N GLN A 319 6.47 43.07 -26.83
CA GLN A 319 7.38 44.10 -26.30
C GLN A 319 8.85 43.93 -26.72
N LEU A 320 9.56 45.07 -26.81
CA LEU A 320 11.01 45.13 -27.05
C LEU A 320 11.77 44.68 -25.79
N ILE A 321 12.50 43.57 -25.88
CA ILE A 321 13.28 43.04 -24.75
C ILE A 321 14.70 43.65 -24.77
N THR A 322 15.19 44.09 -23.61
CA THR A 322 16.53 44.66 -23.41
C THR A 322 17.58 43.58 -23.15
N ALA A 323 18.87 43.86 -23.42
CA ALA A 323 20.00 42.93 -23.17
C ALA A 323 20.02 42.38 -21.73
N ALA A 324 19.78 43.24 -20.74
CA ALA A 324 19.74 42.87 -19.33
C ALA A 324 18.61 41.86 -19.02
N GLN A 325 17.44 42.06 -19.62
CA GLN A 325 16.27 41.20 -19.43
C GLN A 325 16.48 39.80 -20.02
N ILE A 326 17.23 39.67 -21.11
CA ILE A 326 17.60 38.37 -21.69
C ILE A 326 18.61 37.65 -20.81
N SER A 327 19.54 38.37 -20.19
CA SER A 327 20.48 37.77 -19.24
C SER A 327 19.78 37.28 -17.97
N GLU A 328 18.80 38.02 -17.47
CA GLU A 328 17.98 37.62 -16.33
C GLU A 328 17.09 36.42 -16.67
N LEU A 329 16.43 36.45 -17.84
CA LEU A 329 15.67 35.33 -18.36
C LEU A 329 16.53 34.07 -18.53
N SER A 330 17.76 34.20 -19.05
CA SER A 330 18.69 33.09 -19.18
C SER A 330 19.02 32.46 -17.83
N THR A 331 19.16 33.29 -16.79
CA THR A 331 19.48 32.82 -15.44
C THR A 331 18.30 32.04 -14.85
N ILE A 332 17.08 32.57 -14.97
CA ILE A 332 15.84 31.93 -14.49
C ILE A 332 15.57 30.59 -15.23
N VAL A 333 15.71 30.58 -16.55
CA VAL A 333 15.52 29.37 -17.37
C VAL A 333 16.55 28.31 -17.04
N LYS A 334 17.83 28.69 -16.82
CA LYS A 334 18.89 27.75 -16.41
C LYS A 334 18.64 27.21 -15.01
N SER A 335 18.32 28.06 -14.02
CA SER A 335 18.09 27.59 -12.66
C SER A 335 16.91 26.62 -12.56
N PHE A 336 15.82 26.88 -13.28
CA PHE A 336 14.67 25.97 -13.33
C PHE A 336 14.97 24.68 -14.10
N ALA A 337 15.69 24.78 -15.22
CA ALA A 337 16.17 23.60 -15.94
C ALA A 337 17.10 22.74 -15.08
N ASP A 338 18.04 23.32 -14.34
CA ASP A 338 18.96 22.57 -13.47
C ASP A 338 18.22 21.93 -12.28
N LEU A 339 17.14 22.54 -11.79
CA LEU A 339 16.25 21.94 -10.79
C LEU A 339 15.51 20.73 -11.34
N THR A 340 14.87 20.87 -12.50
CA THR A 340 14.12 19.79 -13.15
C THR A 340 15.02 18.68 -13.67
N ASP A 341 16.21 18.99 -14.19
CA ASP A 341 17.22 18.02 -14.64
C ASP A 341 17.71 17.15 -13.46
N ARG A 342 17.86 17.74 -12.26
CA ARG A 342 18.20 17.00 -11.01
C ARG A 342 17.06 16.14 -10.47
N ILE A 343 15.81 16.45 -10.80
CA ILE A 343 14.63 15.73 -10.30
C ILE A 343 14.25 14.61 -11.26
N CYS A 344 14.22 14.90 -12.56
CA CYS A 344 13.77 14.01 -13.62
C CYS A 344 14.92 13.20 -14.26
N ASN A 345 16.20 13.46 -13.91
CA ASN A 345 17.40 12.83 -14.49
C ASN A 345 17.46 12.88 -16.04
N ARG A 346 16.70 13.80 -16.64
CA ARG A 346 16.54 13.98 -18.09
C ARG A 346 16.39 15.47 -18.37
N GLN A 347 16.98 15.92 -19.48
CA GLN A 347 16.85 17.28 -19.95
C GLN A 347 15.50 17.52 -20.64
N CYS A 348 14.68 18.41 -20.09
CA CYS A 348 13.47 18.90 -20.73
C CYS A 348 13.82 20.05 -21.69
N PRO A 349 13.69 19.88 -23.03
CA PRO A 349 14.20 20.84 -23.99
C PRO A 349 13.25 22.01 -24.27
N ALA A 350 11.96 21.91 -23.92
CA ALA A 350 10.93 22.85 -24.37
C ALA A 350 11.23 24.31 -23.97
N LEU A 351 11.54 24.56 -22.69
CA LEU A 351 11.86 25.90 -22.21
C LEU A 351 13.21 26.41 -22.77
N LYS A 352 14.22 25.54 -22.85
CA LYS A 352 15.54 25.85 -23.45
C LYS A 352 15.41 26.22 -24.93
N ALA A 353 14.51 25.56 -25.68
CA ALA A 353 14.26 25.82 -27.09
C ALA A 353 13.60 27.18 -27.30
N VAL A 354 12.56 27.51 -26.53
CA VAL A 354 11.92 28.84 -26.60
C VAL A 354 12.88 29.96 -26.22
N PHE A 355 13.69 29.77 -25.17
CA PHE A 355 14.73 30.73 -24.83
C PHE A 355 15.73 30.94 -25.98
N LYS A 356 16.17 29.87 -26.66
CA LYS A 356 17.09 29.98 -27.82
C LYS A 356 16.46 30.75 -28.99
N ILE A 357 15.18 30.53 -29.28
CA ILE A 357 14.45 31.25 -30.33
C ILE A 357 14.39 32.74 -29.98
N GLN A 358 14.04 33.08 -28.74
CA GLN A 358 13.95 34.46 -28.28
C GLN A 358 15.31 35.16 -28.24
N ALA A 359 16.36 34.48 -27.78
CA ALA A 359 17.73 34.99 -27.80
C ALA A 359 18.22 35.21 -29.24
N GLY A 360 17.91 34.28 -30.16
CA GLY A 360 18.23 34.43 -31.58
C GLY A 360 17.51 35.60 -32.24
N ALA A 361 16.22 35.78 -31.96
CA ALA A 361 15.43 36.91 -32.44
C ALA A 361 15.99 38.25 -31.94
N TYR A 362 16.37 38.33 -30.67
CA TYR A 362 17.04 39.50 -30.12
C TYR A 362 18.39 39.77 -30.77
N VAL A 363 19.26 38.76 -30.92
CA VAL A 363 20.58 38.93 -31.54
C VAL A 363 20.43 39.40 -32.98
N HIS A 364 19.50 38.83 -33.74
CA HIS A 364 19.23 39.25 -35.11
C HIS A 364 18.79 40.71 -35.16
N ARG A 365 17.83 41.10 -34.30
CA ARG A 365 17.36 42.48 -34.19
C ARG A 365 18.46 43.45 -33.75
N PHE A 366 19.24 43.09 -32.73
CA PHE A 366 20.35 43.91 -32.26
C PHE A 366 21.39 44.11 -33.37
N HIS A 367 21.68 43.04 -34.12
CA HIS A 367 22.57 43.10 -35.26
C HIS A 367 22.01 43.99 -36.39
N THR A 368 20.74 43.87 -36.74
CA THR A 368 20.12 44.70 -37.77
C THR A 368 20.06 46.17 -37.36
N GLU A 369 19.73 46.48 -36.11
CA GLU A 369 19.74 47.85 -35.58
C GLU A 369 21.16 48.44 -35.57
N ARG A 370 22.18 47.66 -35.15
CA ARG A 370 23.58 48.11 -35.16
C ARG A 370 24.11 48.29 -36.58
N LYS A 371 23.77 47.38 -37.50
CA LYS A 371 24.09 47.48 -38.91
C LYS A 371 23.46 48.73 -39.53
N ALA A 372 22.18 48.99 -39.26
CA ALA A 372 21.49 50.18 -39.75
C ALA A 372 22.11 51.48 -39.19
N LYS A 373 22.46 51.51 -37.90
CA LYS A 373 23.18 52.65 -37.30
C LYS A 373 24.55 52.87 -37.92
N LEU A 374 25.32 51.80 -38.12
CA LEU A 374 26.63 51.87 -38.77
C LEU A 374 26.50 52.33 -40.21
N GLN A 375 25.50 51.84 -40.95
CA GLN A 375 25.22 52.26 -42.31
C GLN A 375 24.89 53.76 -42.38
N LEU A 376 24.04 54.25 -41.47
CA LEU A 376 23.71 55.67 -41.39
C LEU A 376 24.92 56.54 -41.03
N LEU A 377 25.78 56.07 -40.13
CA LEU A 377 27.04 56.75 -39.82
C LEU A 377 27.98 56.78 -41.03
N LEU A 378 28.11 55.67 -41.75
CA LEU A 378 28.93 55.54 -42.95
C LEU A 378 28.45 56.44 -44.10
N GLU A 379 27.12 56.57 -44.25
CA GLU A 379 26.47 57.46 -45.21
C GLU A 379 26.62 58.94 -44.81
N SER A 380 26.71 59.22 -43.51
CA SER A 380 26.96 60.58 -43.00
C SER A 380 28.44 61.00 -43.06
N GLU A 381 29.35 60.04 -43.16
CA GLU A 381 30.78 60.31 -43.31
C GLU A 381 31.11 60.84 -44.70
N ARG A 382 31.67 62.04 -44.75
CA ARG A 382 32.22 62.60 -45.98
C ARG A 382 33.58 61.98 -46.23
N TRP A 383 33.60 60.91 -47.02
CA TRP A 383 34.82 60.28 -47.53
C TRP A 383 35.64 61.30 -48.33
N LYS A 384 36.59 61.95 -47.66
CA LYS A 384 37.62 62.73 -48.35
C LYS A 384 38.75 61.78 -48.75
N ILE A 385 39.26 61.97 -49.96
CA ILE A 385 40.49 61.32 -50.39
C ILE A 385 41.58 61.76 -49.41
N ALA A 386 42.11 60.81 -48.63
CA ALA A 386 43.26 61.07 -47.80
C ALA A 386 44.49 61.08 -48.71
N ASP A 387 45.11 62.26 -48.87
CA ASP A 387 46.44 62.32 -49.47
C ASP A 387 47.38 61.49 -48.59
N VAL A 388 47.97 60.45 -49.17
CA VAL A 388 48.87 59.55 -48.45
C VAL A 388 50.01 60.41 -47.87
N PRO A 389 50.16 60.47 -46.53
CA PRO A 389 51.26 61.22 -45.95
C PRO A 389 52.59 60.71 -46.52
N PRO A 390 53.53 61.61 -46.86
CA PRO A 390 54.81 61.24 -47.49
C PRO A 390 55.65 60.30 -46.61
N GLU A 391 55.33 60.19 -45.33
CA GLU A 391 55.89 59.23 -44.38
C GLU A 391 55.61 57.77 -44.76
N PHE A 392 54.40 57.43 -45.20
CA PHE A 392 54.09 56.06 -45.64
C PHE A 392 54.73 55.74 -46.99
N GLN A 393 54.86 56.74 -47.85
CA GLN A 393 55.50 56.61 -49.16
C GLN A 393 57.02 56.44 -49.01
N THR A 394 57.66 57.17 -48.09
CA THR A 394 59.07 56.97 -47.72
C THR A 394 59.32 55.64 -47.02
N LEU A 395 58.36 55.12 -46.26
CA LEU A 395 58.43 53.79 -45.65
C LEU A 395 58.36 52.68 -46.73
N LEU A 396 57.50 52.86 -47.73
CA LEU A 396 57.40 51.98 -48.90
C LEU A 396 58.65 52.02 -49.78
N ASP A 397 59.22 53.21 -49.99
CA ASP A 397 60.47 53.37 -50.73
C ASP A 397 61.66 52.76 -49.97
N ARG A 398 61.70 52.88 -48.64
CA ARG A 398 62.69 52.20 -47.78
C ARG A 398 62.53 50.68 -47.76
N LEU A 399 61.30 50.16 -47.86
CA LEU A 399 61.03 48.73 -48.02
C LEU A 399 61.44 48.22 -49.40
N ARG A 400 61.28 49.05 -50.44
CA ARG A 400 61.65 48.73 -51.82
C ARG A 400 63.17 48.74 -52.03
N SER A 401 63.89 49.66 -51.38
CA SER A 401 65.35 49.63 -51.31
C SER A 401 65.79 48.72 -50.17
N LYS A 402 65.90 47.40 -50.39
CA LYS A 402 66.34 46.37 -49.42
C LYS A 402 67.59 46.79 -48.59
N ASN A 403 67.40 47.58 -47.54
CA ASN A 403 68.39 47.90 -46.52
C ASN A 403 67.73 47.67 -45.17
N ALA A 404 68.38 46.83 -44.37
CA ALA A 404 67.87 46.32 -43.11
C ALA A 404 67.44 47.44 -42.15
N MET A 405 66.37 47.17 -41.39
CA MET A 405 65.87 48.03 -40.32
C MET A 405 66.99 48.46 -39.37
N MET A 406 67.41 49.72 -39.46
CA MET A 406 68.20 50.37 -38.44
C MET A 406 67.53 51.71 -38.08
N SER A 407 66.97 51.71 -36.87
CA SER A 407 66.41 52.83 -36.10
C SER A 407 65.20 53.59 -36.65
N LEU A 408 64.10 53.51 -35.90
CA LEU A 408 63.01 54.49 -35.92
C LEU A 408 63.56 55.85 -35.46
N PRO A 409 63.35 56.96 -36.20
CA PRO A 409 63.45 58.27 -35.60
C PRO A 409 62.22 58.51 -34.73
N THR A 410 62.47 58.91 -33.48
CA THR A 410 61.48 59.44 -32.54
C THR A 410 60.79 60.65 -33.15
N SER A 411 59.45 60.61 -33.16
CA SER A 411 58.57 61.71 -33.54
C SER A 411 58.77 62.92 -32.61
N PRO A 412 58.65 64.16 -33.09
CA PRO A 412 58.18 65.27 -32.27
C PRO A 412 56.69 65.14 -31.92
#